data_AF-A0A4S0RLB9-F1
#
_entry.id   AF-A0A4S0RLB9-F1
#
_cell.length_a   1.000
_cell.length_b   1.000
_cell.length_c   1.000
_cell.angle_alpha   90.00
_cell.angle_beta   90.00
_cell.angle_gamma   90.00
#
_symmetry.space_group_name_H-M   'P 1'
#
loop_
_entity.id
_entity.type
_entity.pdbx_description
1 polymer ?
#
loop_
_entity_poly.entity_id
_entity_poly.type
_entity_poly.pdbx_seq_one_letter_code
_entity_poly.pdbx_strand_id
1 'polypeptide(L)'
;MAEQKAFVTGHPIAHSRSPKIHGHWLARYGIDGSYRAIDVAPDDFAAFLNGLRDNGFQGGNVTIPHKEAAFALVERRDEAAEAIGAVNTLWFEDGKLWGGNTDAHGFAANLDDYAPG
;
A
#
# COMPACT_ATOMS: atom_id res chain seq x y z
N MET A 1 -15.39 16.81 3.10
CA MET A 1 -14.05 16.22 3.22
C MET A 1 -14.22 14.74 2.98
N ALA A 2 -13.41 14.09 2.14
CA ALA A 2 -13.59 12.67 1.84
C ALA A 2 -13.47 11.83 3.14
N GLU A 3 -14.43 10.94 3.36
CA GLU A 3 -14.52 10.12 4.57
C GLU A 3 -13.35 9.14 4.71
N GLN A 4 -12.83 8.64 3.58
CA GLN A 4 -11.75 7.65 3.56
C GLN A 4 -10.54 8.14 2.76
N LYS A 5 -9.33 8.06 3.33
CA LYS A 5 -8.08 8.40 2.64
C LYS A 5 -7.19 7.18 2.50
N ALA A 6 -6.71 6.95 1.29
CA ALA A 6 -5.68 5.99 0.96
C ALA A 6 -4.52 6.68 0.23
N PHE A 7 -3.39 5.98 0.11
CA PHE A 7 -2.21 6.53 -0.53
C PHE A 7 -1.39 5.48 -1.28
N VAL A 8 -0.43 5.97 -2.06
CA VAL A 8 0.77 5.22 -2.46
C VAL A 8 2.00 6.01 -2.02
N THR A 9 2.97 5.35 -1.39
CA THR A 9 4.22 5.96 -0.94
C THR A 9 5.44 5.26 -1.52
N GLY A 10 6.47 6.04 -1.81
CA GLY A 10 7.73 5.61 -2.41
C GLY A 10 8.67 6.79 -2.60
N HIS A 11 9.87 6.52 -3.12
CA HIS A 11 10.84 7.56 -3.42
C HIS A 11 11.74 7.16 -4.60
N PRO A 12 11.70 7.89 -5.74
CA PRO A 12 10.72 8.92 -6.10
C PRO A 12 9.34 8.32 -6.45
N ILE A 13 8.24 9.04 -6.18
CA ILE A 13 6.87 8.53 -6.44
C ILE A 13 6.15 9.18 -7.63
N ALA A 14 6.71 10.24 -8.23
CA ALA A 14 6.03 11.10 -9.20
C ALA A 14 5.47 10.35 -10.44
N HIS A 15 6.07 9.21 -10.81
CA HIS A 15 5.65 8.41 -11.96
C HIS A 15 4.55 7.39 -11.64
N SER A 16 4.11 7.29 -10.39
CA SER A 16 3.08 6.35 -9.99
C SER A 16 1.76 6.63 -10.71
N ARG A 17 1.23 5.60 -11.36
CA ARG A 17 -0.09 5.65 -12.01
C ARG A 17 -1.23 5.31 -11.06
N SER A 18 -0.93 4.76 -9.88
CA SER A 18 -1.94 4.30 -8.91
C SER A 18 -2.96 5.37 -8.55
N PRO A 19 -2.62 6.66 -8.32
CA PRO A 19 -3.62 7.69 -8.02
C PRO A 19 -4.66 7.87 -9.13
N LYS A 20 -4.27 7.75 -10.40
CA LYS A 20 -5.22 7.83 -11.52
C LYS A 20 -6.13 6.61 -11.57
N ILE A 21 -5.57 5.42 -11.36
CA ILE A 21 -6.31 4.15 -11.39
C ILE A 21 -7.33 4.09 -10.24
N HIS A 22 -6.88 4.29 -9.01
CA HIS A 22 -7.76 4.25 -7.84
C HIS A 22 -8.75 5.41 -7.82
N GLY A 23 -8.34 6.61 -8.24
CA GLY A 23 -9.25 7.75 -8.41
C GLY A 23 -10.39 7.45 -9.39
N HIS A 24 -10.09 6.77 -10.50
CA HIS A 24 -11.12 6.32 -11.45
C HIS A 24 -12.13 5.38 -10.79
N TRP A 25 -11.66 4.36 -10.06
CA TRP A 25 -12.55 3.38 -9.42
C TRP A 25 -13.40 3.98 -8.30
N LEU A 26 -12.82 4.85 -7.47
CA LEU A 26 -13.56 5.59 -6.45
C LEU A 26 -14.72 6.38 -7.06
N ALA A 27 -14.45 7.12 -8.14
CA ALA A 27 -15.48 7.87 -8.86
C ALA A 27 -16.51 6.96 -9.55
N ARG A 28 -16.05 5.88 -10.19
CA ARG A 28 -16.89 4.91 -10.93
C ARG A 28 -17.93 4.24 -10.04
N TYR A 29 -17.55 3.95 -8.79
CA TYR A 29 -18.40 3.26 -7.80
C TYR A 29 -19.03 4.20 -6.76
N GLY A 30 -18.82 5.52 -6.86
CA GLY A 30 -19.41 6.49 -5.94
C GLY A 30 -18.89 6.37 -4.50
N ILE A 31 -17.66 5.90 -4.31
CA ILE A 31 -17.03 5.76 -3.00
C ILE A 31 -16.48 7.12 -2.58
N ASP A 32 -16.94 7.67 -1.45
CA ASP A 32 -16.41 8.93 -0.90
C ASP A 32 -15.02 8.71 -0.28
N GLY A 33 -14.01 8.73 -1.15
CA GLY A 33 -12.63 8.51 -0.75
C GLY A 33 -11.65 9.30 -1.60
N SER A 34 -10.39 9.30 -1.17
CA SER A 34 -9.28 9.86 -1.93
C SER A 34 -8.10 8.91 -1.94
N TYR A 35 -7.37 8.89 -3.05
CA TYR A 35 -6.13 8.14 -3.21
C TYR A 35 -5.03 9.08 -3.72
N ARG A 36 -3.93 9.22 -2.98
CA ARG A 36 -2.87 10.19 -3.30
C ARG A 36 -1.48 9.55 -3.37
N ALA A 37 -0.60 10.08 -4.21
CA ALA A 37 0.82 9.77 -4.14
C ALA A 37 1.48 10.66 -3.08
N ILE A 38 2.31 10.07 -2.23
CA ILE A 38 3.05 10.75 -1.17
C ILE A 38 4.52 10.38 -1.34
N ASP A 39 5.34 11.38 -1.62
CA ASP A 39 6.78 11.19 -1.74
C ASP A 39 7.39 11.25 -0.33
N VAL A 40 8.07 10.18 0.09
CA VAL A 40 8.61 10.06 1.44
C VAL A 40 10.05 9.58 1.32
N ALA A 41 11.01 10.37 1.78
CA ALA A 41 12.41 9.95 1.79
C ALA A 41 12.60 8.73 2.74
N PRO A 42 13.59 7.84 2.48
CA PRO A 42 13.84 6.67 3.34
C PRO A 42 13.99 7.01 4.83
N ASP A 43 14.66 8.11 5.14
CA ASP A 43 14.90 8.54 6.53
C ASP A 43 13.61 8.99 7.25
N ASP A 44 12.60 9.44 6.50
CA ASP A 44 11.32 9.91 7.03
C ASP A 44 10.25 8.81 7.07
N PHE A 45 10.52 7.63 6.49
CA PHE A 45 9.51 6.60 6.28
C PHE A 45 8.89 6.07 7.58
N ALA A 46 9.71 5.87 8.61
CA ALA A 46 9.21 5.41 9.91
C ALA A 46 8.28 6.44 10.57
N ALA A 47 8.63 7.73 10.50
CA ALA A 47 7.79 8.81 11.03
C ALA A 47 6.47 8.90 10.26
N PHE A 48 6.53 8.76 8.93
CA PHE A 48 5.34 8.72 8.08
C PHE A 48 4.40 7.57 8.45
N LEU A 49 4.94 6.35 8.65
CA LEU A 49 4.15 5.17 9.00
C LEU A 49 3.43 5.34 10.34
N ASN A 50 4.12 5.88 11.35
CA ASN A 50 3.55 6.15 12.66
C ASN A 50 2.43 7.21 12.62
N GLY A 51 2.51 8.16 11.69
CA GLY A 51 1.52 9.24 11.53
C GLY A 51 0.29 8.87 10.71
N LEU A 52 0.17 7.64 10.17
CA LEU A 52 -0.90 7.30 9.23
C LEU A 52 -2.31 7.56 9.77
N ARG A 53 -2.59 7.10 11.00
CA ARG A 53 -3.92 7.24 11.61
C ARG A 53 -4.24 8.71 11.91
N ASP A 54 -3.27 9.46 12.42
CA ASP A 54 -3.45 10.88 12.77
C ASP A 54 -3.73 11.76 11.53
N ASN A 55 -3.22 11.34 10.36
CA ASN A 55 -3.50 11.99 9.09
C ASN A 55 -4.82 11.54 8.44
N GLY A 56 -5.53 10.58 9.07
CA GLY A 56 -6.79 10.02 8.60
C GLY A 56 -6.65 9.03 7.46
N PHE A 57 -5.49 8.41 7.28
CA PHE A 57 -5.31 7.33 6.32
C PHE A 57 -5.83 6.01 6.88
N GLN A 58 -6.57 5.28 6.04
CA GLN A 58 -7.10 3.95 6.35
C GLN A 58 -6.17 2.81 5.87
N GLY A 59 -5.22 3.14 5.01
CA GLY A 59 -4.29 2.21 4.41
C GLY A 59 -3.64 2.79 3.16
N GLY A 60 -2.81 2.01 2.50
CA GLY A 60 -2.15 2.46 1.29
C GLY A 60 -1.16 1.45 0.74
N ASN A 61 -0.61 1.77 -0.42
CA ASN A 61 0.42 0.97 -1.06
C ASN A 61 1.81 1.53 -0.76
N VAL A 62 2.76 0.61 -0.65
CA VAL A 62 4.18 0.88 -0.43
C VAL A 62 4.94 0.38 -1.65
N THR A 63 5.74 1.25 -2.25
CA THR A 63 6.66 0.89 -3.34
C THR A 63 8.10 1.17 -2.95
N ILE A 64 9.03 0.91 -3.87
CA ILE A 64 10.46 1.14 -3.67
C ILE A 64 10.74 2.56 -3.15
N PRO A 65 11.71 2.72 -2.24
CA PRO A 65 12.55 1.67 -1.62
C PRO A 65 11.97 1.08 -0.32
N HIS A 66 10.70 1.35 0.01
CA HIS A 66 10.21 1.24 1.38
C HIS A 66 9.66 -0.13 1.79
N LYS A 67 9.59 -1.11 0.88
CA LYS A 67 8.85 -2.35 1.14
C LYS A 67 9.43 -3.19 2.30
N GLU A 68 10.76 -3.25 2.43
CA GLU A 68 11.42 -3.96 3.53
C GLU A 68 11.31 -3.18 4.86
N ALA A 69 11.44 -1.86 4.81
CA ALA A 69 11.22 -1.01 5.99
C ALA A 69 9.78 -1.13 6.49
N ALA A 70 8.80 -1.17 5.59
CA ALA A 70 7.40 -1.40 5.93
C ALA A 70 7.23 -2.76 6.62
N PHE A 71 7.84 -3.82 6.08
CA PHE A 71 7.81 -5.15 6.69
C PHE A 71 8.36 -5.18 8.13
N ALA A 72 9.41 -4.39 8.41
CA ALA A 72 10.00 -4.30 9.75
C ALA A 72 9.16 -3.48 10.73
N LEU A 73 8.36 -2.53 10.26
CA LEU A 73 7.68 -1.53 11.09
C LEU A 73 6.19 -1.82 11.34
N VAL A 74 5.55 -2.66 10.53
CA VAL A 74 4.15 -3.05 10.76
C VAL A 74 4.01 -3.98 11.97
N GLU A 75 2.85 -3.94 12.61
CA GLU A 75 2.58 -4.74 13.82
C GLU A 75 2.18 -6.18 13.52
N ARG A 76 1.58 -6.40 12.35
CA ARG A 76 1.07 -7.69 11.88
C ARG A 76 1.32 -7.83 10.39
N ARG A 77 1.48 -9.07 9.93
CA ARG A 77 1.83 -9.40 8.56
C ARG A 77 1.04 -10.60 8.08
N ASP A 78 0.65 -10.58 6.81
CA ASP A 78 0.10 -11.77 6.17
C ASP A 78 1.21 -12.79 5.82
N GLU A 79 0.80 -14.01 5.49
CA GLU A 79 1.74 -15.09 5.18
C GLU A 79 2.63 -14.77 3.97
N ALA A 80 2.11 -14.05 2.98
CA ALA A 80 2.86 -13.66 1.79
C ALA A 80 3.97 -12.64 2.12
N ALA A 81 3.68 -11.65 2.97
CA ALA A 81 4.65 -10.69 3.44
C ALA A 81 5.73 -11.37 4.29
N GLU A 82 5.37 -12.30 5.18
CA GLU A 82 6.34 -13.10 5.96
C GLU A 82 7.25 -13.94 5.05
N ALA A 83 6.70 -14.57 4.01
CA ALA A 83 7.50 -15.38 3.08
C ALA A 83 8.45 -14.54 2.21
N ILE A 84 8.03 -13.33 1.80
CA ILE A 84 8.82 -12.47 0.92
C ILE A 84 9.80 -11.58 1.70
N GLY A 85 9.48 -11.22 2.94
CA GLY A 85 10.23 -10.24 3.72
C GLY A 85 9.97 -8.79 3.31
N ALA A 86 8.85 -8.52 2.64
CA ALA A 86 8.52 -7.19 2.12
C ALA A 86 7.01 -6.93 2.14
N VAL A 87 6.60 -5.69 2.41
CA VAL A 87 5.20 -5.26 2.44
C VAL A 87 4.94 -4.24 1.32
N ASN A 88 3.92 -4.48 0.49
CA ASN A 88 3.48 -3.55 -0.56
C ASN A 88 2.10 -2.93 -0.29
N THR A 89 1.37 -3.43 0.71
CA THR A 89 0.00 -3.03 1.04
C THR A 89 -0.17 -2.91 2.55
N LEU A 90 -0.77 -1.82 3.01
CA LEU A 90 -1.00 -1.50 4.41
C LEU A 90 -2.48 -1.28 4.68
N TRP A 91 -2.99 -1.77 5.80
CA TRP A 91 -4.35 -1.51 6.29
C TRP A 91 -4.41 -1.55 7.81
N PHE A 92 -5.47 -0.99 8.38
CA PHE A 92 -5.75 -1.13 9.81
C PHE A 92 -6.81 -2.21 10.07
N GLU A 93 -6.54 -3.06 11.05
CA GLU A 93 -7.47 -4.10 11.51
C GLU A 93 -7.28 -4.30 13.02
N ASP A 94 -8.39 -4.32 13.77
CA ASP A 94 -8.40 -4.34 15.24
C ASP A 94 -7.49 -3.28 15.89
N GLY A 95 -7.43 -2.12 15.25
CA GLY A 95 -6.62 -1.00 15.71
C GLY A 95 -5.12 -1.12 15.41
N LYS A 96 -4.66 -2.21 14.79
CA LYS A 96 -3.25 -2.46 14.47
C LYS A 96 -2.94 -2.21 13.01
N LEU A 97 -1.71 -1.79 12.72
CA LEU A 97 -1.24 -1.66 11.35
C LEU A 97 -0.77 -3.03 10.83
N TRP A 98 -1.48 -3.52 9.81
CA TRP A 98 -1.13 -4.73 9.08
C TRP A 98 -0.38 -4.41 7.80
N GLY A 99 0.52 -5.32 7.42
CA GLY A 99 1.24 -5.28 6.16
C GLY A 99 1.08 -6.58 5.38
N GLY A 100 0.81 -6.47 4.09
CA GLY A 100 0.66 -7.60 3.20
C GLY A 100 1.47 -7.44 1.92
N ASN A 101 1.57 -8.53 1.17
CA ASN A 101 2.24 -8.53 -0.12
C ASN A 101 1.38 -9.19 -1.20
N THR A 102 0.85 -8.36 -2.09
CA THR A 102 -0.02 -8.82 -3.20
C THR A 102 0.76 -9.18 -4.47
N ASP A 103 2.06 -8.87 -4.56
CA ASP A 103 2.85 -9.07 -5.78
C ASP A 103 3.02 -10.55 -6.11
N ALA A 104 3.16 -11.43 -5.09
CA ALA A 104 3.25 -12.88 -5.30
C ALA A 104 1.97 -13.45 -5.94
N HIS A 105 0.81 -13.08 -5.42
CA HIS A 105 -0.46 -13.52 -5.98
C HIS A 105 -0.68 -12.94 -7.38
N GLY A 106 -0.36 -11.66 -7.59
CA GLY A 106 -0.47 -11.03 -8.90
C GLY A 106 0.40 -11.70 -9.97
N PHE A 107 1.62 -12.12 -9.59
CA PHE A 107 2.53 -12.84 -10.48
C PHE A 107 2.05 -14.27 -10.78
N ALA A 108 1.62 -15.02 -9.76
CA ALA A 108 1.11 -16.40 -9.96
C ALA A 108 -0.14 -16.42 -10.86
N ALA A 109 -1.11 -15.54 -10.59
CA ALA A 109 -2.31 -15.42 -11.42
C ALA A 109 -1.97 -15.03 -12.88
N ASN A 110 -0.99 -14.15 -13.07
CA ASN A 110 -0.52 -13.82 -14.41
C ASN A 110 0.12 -15.03 -15.11
N LEU A 111 0.89 -15.86 -14.40
CA LEU A 111 1.49 -17.06 -14.99
C LEU A 111 0.41 -18.08 -15.39
N ASP A 112 -0.59 -18.32 -14.55
CA ASP A 112 -1.70 -19.22 -14.85
C ASP A 112 -2.52 -18.78 -16.08
N ASP A 113 -2.73 -17.46 -16.25
CA ASP A 113 -3.45 -16.89 -17.39
C ASP A 113 -2.71 -17.08 -18.73
N TYR A 114 -1.37 -17.06 -18.73
CA TYR A 114 -0.56 -17.08 -19.96
C TYR A 114 0.21 -18.39 -20.22
N ALA A 115 0.35 -19.24 -19.21
CA ALA A 115 1.01 -20.53 -19.28
C ALA A 115 0.41 -21.50 -18.26
N PRO A 116 -0.84 -21.97 -18.49
CA PRO A 116 -1.48 -22.91 -17.57
C PRO A 116 -0.66 -24.19 -17.47
N GLY A 117 -0.32 -24.58 -16.24
CA GLY A 117 0.36 -25.84 -15.90
C GLY A 117 -0.55 -27.05 -15.96
#